data_AF-A0A929A778-F1
#
_entry.id   AF-A0A929A778-F1
#
_cell.length_a   1.000
_cell.length_b   1.000
_cell.length_c   1.000
_cell.angle_alpha   90.00
_cell.angle_beta   90.00
_cell.angle_gamma   90.00
#
_symmetry.space_group_name_H-M   'P 1'
#
loop_
_entity.id
_entity.type
_entity.pdbx_description
1 polymer ?
#
loop_
_entity_poly.entity_id
_entity_poly.type
_entity_poly.pdbx_seq_one_letter_code
_entity_poly.pdbx_strand_id
1 'polypeptide(L)'
;MNVATAALSLVIATTAFAPVAEAAEMTKTLTPFQVTSLAYRGSLSEAGIPGYGSLESGIATGDIVAEDVIEAAIASGRLSAEVLDNSAFVSSVDNQLDNLVDRGN
;
A
#
# COMPACT_ATOMS: atom_id res chain seq x y z
N MET A 1 -8.62 -29.23 -62.04
CA MET A 1 -9.30 -28.64 -60.88
C MET A 1 -8.47 -28.97 -59.64
N ASN A 2 -7.75 -27.96 -59.14
CA ASN A 2 -7.40 -27.58 -57.74
C ASN A 2 -7.51 -28.66 -56.65
N VAL A 3 -6.57 -28.85 -55.70
CA VAL A 3 -5.55 -27.96 -55.08
C VAL A 3 -4.58 -28.87 -54.28
N ALA A 4 -3.26 -28.73 -54.42
CA ALA A 4 -2.33 -27.85 -53.68
C ALA A 4 -1.85 -28.37 -52.31
N THR A 5 -0.59 -28.82 -52.33
CA THR A 5 0.46 -28.81 -51.29
C THR A 5 0.20 -28.01 -50.02
N ALA A 6 0.49 -28.60 -48.85
CA ALA A 6 1.24 -27.94 -47.77
C ALA A 6 1.67 -28.96 -46.69
N ALA A 7 2.97 -29.24 -46.63
CA ALA A 7 3.61 -29.64 -45.39
C ALA A 7 3.98 -28.35 -44.63
N LEU A 8 3.71 -28.27 -43.34
CA LEU A 8 4.31 -27.25 -42.48
C LEU A 8 4.45 -27.79 -41.06
N SER A 9 5.63 -28.29 -40.74
CA SER A 9 6.08 -28.51 -39.36
C SER A 9 6.42 -27.15 -38.76
N LEU A 10 5.79 -26.78 -37.65
CA LEU A 10 6.17 -25.60 -36.89
C LEU A 10 7.09 -26.00 -35.73
N VAL A 11 8.39 -25.72 -35.89
CA VAL A 11 9.34 -25.67 -34.78
C VAL A 11 9.16 -24.32 -34.09
N ILE A 12 8.67 -24.33 -32.86
CA ILE A 12 8.58 -23.11 -32.05
C ILE A 12 9.92 -22.97 -31.30
N ALA A 13 10.86 -22.23 -31.88
CA ALA A 13 12.00 -21.74 -31.14
C ALA A 13 11.54 -20.52 -30.32
N THR A 14 11.40 -20.67 -29.00
CA THR A 14 11.12 -19.54 -28.10
C THR A 14 12.22 -19.42 -27.05
N THR A 15 13.13 -18.50 -27.39
CA THR A 15 13.96 -17.61 -26.56
C THR A 15 14.09 -17.91 -25.07
N ALA A 16 15.33 -18.12 -24.63
CA ALA A 16 15.76 -17.96 -23.25
C ALA A 16 15.40 -16.55 -22.75
N PHE A 17 14.57 -16.48 -21.71
CA PHE A 17 14.39 -15.29 -20.88
C PHE A 17 15.01 -15.59 -19.52
N ALA A 18 16.17 -15.00 -19.25
CA ALA A 18 16.63 -14.83 -17.88
C ALA A 18 15.85 -13.65 -17.28
N PRO A 19 15.23 -13.78 -16.09
CA PRO A 19 14.97 -12.63 -15.24
C PRO A 19 16.27 -12.33 -14.46
N VAL A 20 16.97 -11.27 -14.86
CA VAL A 20 16.99 -9.96 -14.18
C VAL A 20 17.62 -10.10 -12.80
N ALA A 21 18.85 -9.57 -12.68
CA ALA A 21 19.45 -9.28 -11.40
C ALA A 21 18.41 -8.56 -10.54
N GLU A 22 17.97 -9.25 -9.49
CA GLU A 22 17.06 -8.76 -8.48
C GLU A 22 17.68 -7.49 -7.91
N ALA A 23 17.28 -6.34 -8.46
CA ALA A 23 17.49 -5.09 -7.79
C ALA A 23 16.70 -5.25 -6.50
N ALA A 24 17.41 -5.44 -5.40
CA ALA A 24 16.83 -5.32 -4.08
C ALA A 24 16.28 -3.90 -3.98
N GLU A 25 15.02 -3.73 -4.39
CA GLU A 25 14.21 -2.56 -4.13
C GLU A 25 14.27 -2.40 -2.61
N MET A 26 15.09 -1.48 -2.12
CA MET A 26 14.97 -1.00 -0.75
C MET A 26 13.62 -0.29 -0.70
N THR A 27 12.55 -1.06 -0.57
CA THR A 27 11.21 -0.55 -0.27
C THR A 27 11.37 0.25 1.00
N LYS A 28 11.42 1.57 0.84
CA LYS A 28 11.62 2.49 1.95
C LYS A 28 10.35 2.40 2.78
N THR A 29 10.33 1.46 3.70
CA THR A 29 9.18 1.14 4.52
C THR A 29 8.88 2.38 5.34
N LEU A 30 7.70 2.95 5.13
CA LEU A 30 7.31 4.12 5.88
C LEU A 30 7.26 3.77 7.36
N THR A 31 7.81 4.64 8.20
CA THR A 31 7.68 4.50 9.64
C THR A 31 6.23 4.78 10.05
N PRO A 32 5.78 4.34 11.23
CA PRO A 32 4.44 4.68 11.74
C PRO A 32 4.17 6.19 11.68
N PHE A 33 5.17 7.01 12.04
CA PHE A 33 5.07 8.48 12.00
C PHE A 33 4.86 9.04 10.59
N GLN A 34 5.49 8.42 9.59
CA GLN A 34 5.31 8.83 8.21
C GLN A 34 3.92 8.46 7.70
N VAL A 35 3.39 7.31 8.10
CA VAL A 35 2.03 6.86 7.73
C VAL A 35 0.99 7.81 8.30
N THR A 36 1.06 8.11 9.60
CA THR A 36 0.13 9.05 10.25
C THR A 36 0.25 10.47 9.69
N SER A 37 1.48 10.92 9.39
CA SER A 37 1.70 12.22 8.73
C SER A 37 1.08 12.30 7.33
N LEU A 38 1.10 11.20 6.56
CA LEU A 38 0.46 11.14 5.25
C LEU A 38 -1.05 11.18 5.37
N ALA A 39 -1.62 10.41 6.31
CA ALA A 39 -3.05 10.42 6.61
C ALA A 39 -3.52 11.83 6.98
N TYR A 40 -2.85 12.47 7.95
CA TYR A 40 -3.20 13.81 8.41
C TYR A 40 -3.15 14.86 7.30
N ARG A 41 -2.20 14.75 6.38
CA ARG A 41 -2.08 15.66 5.21
C ARG A 41 -3.09 15.34 4.09
N GLY A 42 -3.99 14.39 4.30
CA GLY A 42 -5.00 13.98 3.33
C GLY A 42 -4.44 13.16 2.16
N SER A 43 -3.21 12.63 2.26
CA SER A 43 -2.60 11.85 1.17
C SER A 43 -3.23 10.47 0.98
N LEU A 44 -4.15 10.08 1.86
CA LEU A 44 -4.89 8.82 1.82
C LEU A 44 -6.40 9.03 1.53
N SER A 45 -6.79 10.24 1.12
CA SER A 45 -8.22 10.59 0.88
C SER A 45 -8.86 9.76 -0.22
N GLU A 46 -8.10 9.41 -1.27
CA GLU A 46 -8.57 8.55 -2.37
C GLU A 46 -8.85 7.12 -1.89
N ALA A 47 -8.24 6.70 -0.78
CA ALA A 47 -8.46 5.43 -0.13
C ALA A 47 -9.45 5.54 1.06
N GLY A 48 -10.18 6.65 1.17
CA GLY A 48 -11.26 6.81 2.15
C GLY A 48 -10.86 7.42 3.49
N ILE A 49 -9.58 7.73 3.71
CA ILE A 49 -9.11 8.37 4.94
C ILE A 49 -9.11 9.89 4.78
N PRO A 50 -10.04 10.63 5.40
CA PRO A 50 -10.03 12.09 5.35
C PRO A 50 -8.74 12.64 5.99
N GLY A 51 -8.37 13.87 5.65
CA GLY A 51 -7.25 14.59 6.27
C GLY A 51 -7.69 15.66 7.27
N TYR A 52 -6.70 16.28 7.93
CA TYR A 52 -6.87 17.43 8.83
C TYR A 52 -7.92 17.20 9.92
N GLY A 53 -8.73 18.20 10.26
CA GLY A 53 -9.72 18.11 11.34
C GLY A 53 -10.78 17.01 11.14
N SER A 54 -11.03 16.60 9.90
CA SER A 54 -11.93 15.47 9.63
C SER A 54 -11.30 14.13 10.04
N LEU A 55 -9.98 13.99 9.90
CA LEU A 55 -9.24 12.83 10.43
C LEU A 55 -9.30 12.83 11.96
N GLU A 56 -8.97 13.96 12.58
CA GLU A 56 -8.96 14.09 14.05
C GLU A 56 -10.34 13.79 14.63
N SER A 57 -11.40 14.28 13.99
CA SER A 57 -12.78 13.97 14.42
C SER A 57 -13.10 12.49 14.29
N GLY A 58 -12.72 11.84 13.18
CA GLY A 58 -12.96 10.41 12.97
C GLY A 58 -12.19 9.52 13.95
N ILE A 59 -10.96 9.91 14.31
CA ILE A 59 -10.19 9.23 15.38
C ILE A 59 -10.91 9.43 16.72
N ALA A 60 -11.31 10.65 17.06
CA ALA A 60 -11.96 10.97 18.33
C ALA A 60 -13.30 10.25 18.53
N THR A 61 -14.04 9.98 17.46
CA THR A 61 -15.30 9.22 17.49
C THR A 61 -15.09 7.71 17.38
N GLY A 62 -13.87 7.25 17.09
CA GLY A 62 -13.56 5.85 16.82
C GLY A 62 -14.03 5.34 15.45
N ASP A 63 -14.42 6.26 14.55
CA ASP A 63 -14.79 5.93 13.17
C ASP A 63 -13.58 5.62 12.27
N ILE A 64 -12.38 6.06 12.69
CA ILE A 64 -11.11 5.78 12.02
C ILE A 64 -10.15 5.21 13.06
N VAL A 65 -9.66 4.00 12.82
CA VAL A 65 -8.64 3.33 13.65
C VAL A 65 -7.32 3.16 12.90
N ALA A 66 -6.28 2.69 13.61
CA ALA A 66 -4.96 2.48 13.04
C ALA A 66 -4.98 1.55 11.83
N GLU A 67 -5.77 0.48 11.89
CA GLU A 67 -5.93 -0.49 10.81
C GLU A 67 -6.45 0.17 9.53
N ASP A 68 -7.46 1.03 9.60
CA ASP A 68 -8.01 1.73 8.43
C ASP A 68 -6.94 2.59 7.74
N VAL A 69 -6.12 3.29 8.53
CA VAL A 69 -5.04 4.13 8.04
C VAL A 69 -3.93 3.29 7.37
N ILE A 70 -3.59 2.14 7.96
CA ILE A 70 -2.59 1.22 7.41
C ILE A 70 -3.09 0.59 6.12
N GLU A 71 -4.34 0.14 6.09
CA GLU A 71 -4.99 -0.41 4.90
C GLU A 71 -5.04 0.60 3.76
N ALA A 72 -5.37 1.85 4.05
CA ALA A 72 -5.37 2.93 3.05
C ALA A 72 -3.95 3.22 2.51
N ALA A 73 -2.92 3.15 3.35
CA ALA A 73 -1.54 3.29 2.93
C ALA A 73 -1.05 2.09 2.09
N ILE A 74 -1.50 0.87 2.40
CA ILE A 74 -1.28 -0.34 1.57
C ILE A 74 -1.96 -0.18 0.21
N ALA A 75 -3.24 0.22 0.19
CA ALA A 75 -4.00 0.44 -1.03
C ALA A 75 -3.37 1.52 -1.93
N SER A 76 -2.70 2.49 -1.33
CA SER A 76 -1.93 3.54 -2.02
C SER A 76 -0.53 3.08 -2.48
N GLY A 77 -0.16 1.82 -2.28
CA GLY A 77 1.15 1.26 -2.62
C GLY A 77 2.30 1.84 -1.79
N ARG A 78 2.02 2.37 -0.60
CA ARG A 78 3.02 3.01 0.29
C ARG A 78 3.56 2.06 1.36
N LEU A 79 2.87 0.96 1.62
CA LEU A 79 3.23 -0.08 2.59
C LEU A 79 3.05 -1.47 1.98
N SER A 80 3.80 -2.46 2.48
CA SER A 80 3.50 -3.88 2.25
C SER A 80 2.34 -4.31 3.15
N ALA A 81 1.52 -5.24 2.68
CA ALA A 81 0.42 -5.82 3.47
C ALA A 81 0.92 -6.54 4.73
N GLU A 82 2.16 -7.04 4.73
CA GLU A 82 2.82 -7.72 5.86
C GLU A 82 2.93 -6.83 7.11
N VAL A 83 2.78 -5.51 6.97
CA VAL A 83 2.82 -4.57 8.09
C VAL A 83 1.65 -4.75 9.04
N LEU A 84 0.51 -5.25 8.57
CA LEU A 84 -0.66 -5.55 9.42
C LEU A 84 -0.39 -6.66 10.44
N ASP A 85 0.52 -7.59 10.12
CA ASP A 85 0.92 -8.66 11.05
C ASP A 85 1.93 -8.18 12.10
N ASN A 86 2.48 -6.97 11.94
CA ASN A 86 3.42 -6.38 12.90
C ASN A 86 2.67 -5.55 13.96
N SER A 87 2.30 -6.21 15.05
CA SER A 87 1.58 -5.58 16.16
C SER A 87 2.27 -4.34 16.74
N ALA A 88 3.62 -4.30 16.73
CA ALA A 88 4.37 -3.14 17.20
C ALA A 88 4.22 -1.94 16.26
N PHE A 89 4.11 -2.19 14.95
CA PHE A 89 3.84 -1.15 13.97
C PHE A 89 2.41 -0.61 14.13
N VAL A 90 1.42 -1.51 14.18
CA VAL A 90 -0.01 -1.14 14.34
C VAL A 90 -0.19 -0.31 15.60
N SER A 91 0.32 -0.78 16.75
CA SER A 91 0.24 -0.03 18.00
C SER A 91 1.00 1.30 17.96
N SER A 92 2.08 1.41 17.19
CA SER A 92 2.79 2.68 17.03
C SER A 92 2.01 3.69 16.18
N VAL A 93 1.24 3.23 15.19
CA VAL A 93 0.32 4.06 14.41
C VAL A 93 -0.82 4.52 15.31
N ASP A 94 -1.45 3.61 16.03
CA ASP A 94 -2.53 3.86 16.99
C ASP A 94 -2.16 4.96 18.01
N ASN A 95 -1.06 4.76 18.73
CA ASN A 95 -0.55 5.75 19.68
C ASN A 95 -0.31 7.12 19.05
N GLN A 96 0.09 7.18 17.77
CA GLN A 96 0.31 8.46 17.09
C GLN A 96 -0.99 9.12 16.66
N LEU A 97 -2.02 8.36 16.29
CA LEU A 97 -3.34 8.88 15.99
C LEU A 97 -3.97 9.48 17.25
N ASP A 98 -3.89 8.80 18.39
CA ASP A 98 -4.35 9.31 19.69
C ASP A 98 -3.64 10.63 20.04
N ASN A 99 -2.32 10.67 19.82
CA ASN A 99 -1.49 11.84 20.03
C ASN A 99 -1.87 13.06 19.15
N LEU A 100 -2.53 12.85 18.00
CA LEU A 100 -3.06 13.95 17.19
C LEU A 100 -4.27 14.58 17.88
N VAL A 101 -5.20 13.75 18.35
CA VAL A 101 -6.43 14.20 19.01
C VAL A 101 -6.13 14.82 20.38
N ASP A 102 -5.24 14.23 21.18
CA ASP A 102 -4.87 14.75 22.51
C ASP A 102 -4.26 16.15 22.47
N ARG A 103 -3.61 16.53 21.36
CA ARG A 103 -3.02 17.88 21.19
C ARG A 103 -4.01 18.92 20.68
N GLY A 104 -5.13 18.49 20.11
CA GLY A 104 -6.18 19.37 19.58
C GLY A 104 -7.21 19.80 20.62
N ASN A 105 -7.18 19.21 21.83
CA ASN A 105 -8.12 19.47 22.94
C ASN A 105 -7.54 20.42 24.00
#